data_AF-A0A357WYD6-F1
#
_entry.id   AF-A0A357WYD6-F1
#
_cell.length_a   1.000
_cell.length_b   1.000
_cell.length_c   1.000
_cell.angle_alpha   90.00
_cell.angle_beta   90.00
_cell.angle_gamma   90.00
#
_symmetry.space_group_name_H-M   'P 1'
#
loop_
_entity.id
_entity.type
_entity.pdbx_description
1 polymer ?
#
loop_
_entity_poly.entity_id
_entity_poly.type
_entity_poly.pdbx_seq_one_letter_code
_entity_poly.pdbx_strand_id
1 'polypeptide(L)'
;MKKLSAFRRKTLAGLSALLFILGGLFGSVWLNSIASDSGGYTVETNITGSDIADLHANNLIAGKTPYFISGNHEGGDGEISEMTDGLGAHIDFWARDNNNLRFVYKLDRMETIGSLLYAGHNGASNATGRYEFYVSDRFNPLDEASYWTTDNLVVSYDNTELKTYSQKINFTSGNRPSGQYVGIRITDVSVAADEDNSRVAEIGVYPPIPAAGEIIVDAEAGRGGSISPAGTVIVKTGETQNFDVEAEEGFEVESVTVNGEEVQLTDGQYQFTAGEENAVIRATFINLLGYTVDAGIKDSDIKPESALYTSNLIKDKEPIFVSHTPEQDIMRLTDGIGVSSEIHVNFYVIDSDNLRMVYELDDITSVHELLYAGYTNTDHTTGKYEFYVFEQFDPQNEPSPWPLENLVASYDNTVTKTNAQKITFEENNRPEGRYVGVRITDVSVFEGGWVDNNARIAEIGVYGEQMQAFSITAAAGEGGSISPSGTVLVPEGKSKTFTITPDDGYEVDAVEVDGEEVQLTDGKYVFNNVQADATITATFKITVPLIEDTDITASNISESHDDNLIKDLLPYFTGVHTGIDGSPAELTDGIGATTNAHVDFYTSLSDDFFTLVYDLRATTTIDALLCAGPNILA
;
A
#
# COMPACT_ATOMS: atom_id res chain seq x y z
N MET A 1 34.18 61.21 -18.04
CA MET A 1 35.17 62.07 -18.72
C MET A 1 36.22 61.19 -19.39
N LYS A 2 36.40 61.34 -20.72
CA LYS A 2 37.60 61.08 -21.56
C LYS A 2 38.50 59.87 -21.22
N LYS A 3 38.49 58.82 -22.05
CA LYS A 3 39.33 58.58 -23.26
C LYS A 3 40.71 57.92 -22.97
N LEU A 4 40.81 56.67 -23.48
CA LEU A 4 41.84 56.11 -24.38
C LEU A 4 43.29 55.80 -23.94
N SER A 5 43.71 54.63 -24.46
CA SER A 5 45.02 54.25 -25.05
C SER A 5 46.12 53.76 -24.10
N ALA A 6 46.98 52.79 -24.43
CA ALA A 6 47.12 51.88 -25.57
C ALA A 6 48.28 50.89 -25.28
N PHE A 7 48.14 49.65 -25.77
CA PHE A 7 49.15 48.82 -26.46
C PHE A 7 50.60 48.71 -25.93
N ARG A 8 51.04 47.47 -25.63
CA ARG A 8 52.04 46.72 -26.45
C ARG A 8 52.33 45.31 -25.92
N ARG A 9 52.06 44.30 -26.76
CA ARG A 9 52.77 43.02 -26.79
C ARG A 9 54.19 43.23 -27.32
N LYS A 10 55.19 42.56 -26.75
CA LYS A 10 56.29 41.95 -27.51
C LYS A 10 56.99 40.84 -26.69
N THR A 11 56.98 39.67 -27.31
CA THR A 11 57.76 38.45 -27.14
C THR A 11 59.24 38.64 -26.81
N LEU A 12 59.82 37.73 -26.02
CA LEU A 12 61.01 36.97 -26.44
C LEU A 12 61.20 35.69 -25.61
N ALA A 13 61.38 34.59 -26.33
CA ALA A 13 61.82 33.30 -25.83
C ALA A 13 63.34 33.28 -25.61
N GLY A 14 63.78 32.36 -24.74
CA GLY A 14 65.15 31.84 -24.74
C GLY A 14 65.87 31.97 -23.40
N LEU A 15 65.92 30.88 -22.62
CA LEU A 15 67.16 30.12 -22.41
C LEU A 15 66.86 28.87 -21.56
N SER A 16 67.11 27.72 -22.15
CA SER A 16 67.25 26.42 -21.50
C SER A 16 68.70 26.23 -21.02
N ALA A 17 68.83 25.44 -19.95
CA ALA A 17 70.02 24.78 -19.42
C ALA A 17 71.01 25.59 -18.55
N LEU A 18 70.90 25.42 -17.23
CA LEU A 18 72.06 25.09 -16.40
C LEU A 18 71.69 23.97 -15.41
N LEU A 19 72.56 22.97 -15.35
CA LEU A 19 72.40 21.63 -14.80
C LEU A 19 72.99 21.57 -13.37
N PHE A 20 72.29 20.88 -12.47
CA PHE A 20 72.76 20.08 -11.31
C PHE A 20 73.86 20.62 -10.38
N ILE A 21 73.55 20.72 -9.08
CA ILE A 21 74.15 19.97 -7.94
C ILE A 21 73.55 20.54 -6.64
N LEU A 22 72.71 19.74 -5.98
CA LEU A 22 72.67 19.51 -4.52
C LEU A 22 71.50 18.58 -4.23
N GLY A 23 71.80 17.29 -4.10
CA GLY A 23 70.87 16.28 -3.60
C GLY A 23 70.88 16.26 -2.08
N GLY A 24 69.74 15.86 -1.50
CA GLY A 24 69.63 15.45 -0.11
C GLY A 24 68.36 15.99 0.55
N LEU A 25 67.40 15.09 0.79
CA LEU A 25 66.14 15.27 1.51
C LEU A 25 65.11 16.16 0.82
N PHE A 26 64.25 15.57 -0.01
CA PHE A 26 62.79 15.75 0.02
C PHE A 26 62.20 14.64 -0.87
N GLY A 27 61.30 13.82 -0.30
CA GLY A 27 60.52 12.86 -1.07
C GLY A 27 59.72 13.61 -2.14
N SER A 28 59.81 13.11 -3.36
CA SER A 28 59.21 13.65 -4.57
C SER A 28 57.69 13.67 -4.49
N VAL A 29 57.12 14.86 -4.25
CA VAL A 29 55.73 15.19 -4.60
C VAL A 29 55.76 15.72 -6.03
N TRP A 30 55.41 14.87 -6.99
CA TRP A 30 55.04 15.31 -8.34
C TRP A 30 53.52 15.25 -8.43
N LEU A 31 52.85 16.33 -8.02
CA LEU A 31 51.45 16.56 -8.36
C LEU A 31 51.40 17.05 -9.81
N ASN A 32 50.84 16.24 -10.70
CA ASN A 32 50.24 16.72 -11.94
C ASN A 32 48.74 16.41 -11.87
N SER A 33 48.00 17.21 -11.11
CA SER A 33 46.53 17.22 -11.20
C SER A 33 46.14 18.10 -12.39
N ILE A 34 45.31 17.55 -13.29
CA ILE A 34 44.60 18.37 -14.27
C ILE A 34 43.27 18.71 -13.61
N ALA A 35 43.11 19.97 -13.21
CA ALA A 35 41.81 20.51 -12.83
C ALA A 35 40.98 20.62 -14.12
N SER A 36 39.86 19.91 -14.22
CA SER A 36 38.87 20.16 -15.27
C SER A 36 38.10 21.45 -14.93
N ASP A 37 37.70 22.19 -15.96
CA ASP A 37 37.14 23.55 -15.91
C ASP A 37 35.75 23.68 -15.22
N SER A 38 35.30 22.71 -14.40
CA SER A 38 33.99 22.73 -13.72
C SER A 38 34.01 22.75 -12.19
N GLY A 39 35.18 22.79 -11.55
CA GLY A 39 35.34 23.19 -10.12
C GLY A 39 34.82 22.22 -9.04
N GLY A 40 34.22 21.07 -9.38
CA GLY A 40 33.62 20.15 -8.42
C GLY A 40 34.48 18.95 -7.99
N TYR A 41 35.46 18.55 -8.81
CA TYR A 41 36.29 17.36 -8.57
C TYR A 41 37.71 17.56 -9.13
N THR A 42 38.62 16.65 -8.75
CA THR A 42 39.97 16.54 -9.30
C THR A 42 40.18 15.14 -9.87
N VAL A 43 41.06 15.00 -10.87
CA VAL A 43 41.37 13.70 -11.48
C VAL A 43 42.84 13.36 -11.29
N GLU A 44 43.09 12.20 -10.70
CA GLU A 44 44.40 11.58 -10.56
C GLU A 44 44.57 10.50 -11.64
N THR A 45 45.64 10.57 -12.42
CA THR A 45 45.85 9.68 -13.58
C THR A 45 47.08 8.78 -13.48
N ASN A 46 47.91 8.96 -12.43
CA ASN A 46 49.13 8.18 -12.17
C ASN A 46 48.91 7.16 -11.04
N ILE A 47 47.88 6.33 -11.17
CA ILE A 47 47.51 5.34 -10.16
C ILE A 47 48.09 4.00 -10.58
N THR A 48 48.90 3.39 -9.72
CA THR A 48 49.51 2.09 -9.99
C THR A 48 48.57 0.96 -9.56
N GLY A 49 48.82 -0.26 -10.05
CA GLY A 49 48.08 -1.44 -9.57
C GLY A 49 48.21 -1.68 -8.07
N SER A 50 49.31 -1.22 -7.45
CA SER A 50 49.46 -1.27 -5.98
C SER A 50 48.54 -0.27 -5.29
N ASP A 51 48.40 0.94 -5.84
CA ASP A 51 47.52 1.97 -5.29
C ASP A 51 46.05 1.53 -5.40
N ILE A 52 45.69 0.84 -6.50
CA ILE A 52 44.36 0.25 -6.69
C ILE A 52 44.10 -0.84 -5.65
N ALA A 53 45.05 -1.76 -5.46
CA ALA A 53 44.94 -2.84 -4.46
C ALA A 53 44.72 -2.33 -3.03
N ASP A 54 45.37 -1.22 -2.65
CA ASP A 54 45.20 -0.60 -1.33
C ASP A 54 43.80 0.01 -1.12
N LEU A 55 43.04 0.26 -2.20
CA LEU A 55 41.70 0.86 -2.12
C LEU A 55 40.59 -0.18 -1.93
N HIS A 56 40.80 -1.46 -2.24
CA HIS A 56 39.71 -2.46 -2.27
C HIS A 56 38.98 -2.62 -0.94
N ALA A 57 39.70 -2.51 0.19
CA ALA A 57 39.11 -2.66 1.52
C ALA A 57 37.97 -1.66 1.81
N ASN A 58 37.93 -0.54 1.08
CA ASN A 58 36.94 0.53 1.26
C ASN A 58 36.04 0.74 0.04
N ASN A 59 36.07 -0.19 -0.94
CA ASN A 59 35.21 -0.09 -2.11
C ASN A 59 33.76 -0.45 -1.74
N LEU A 60 32.84 0.51 -1.85
CA LEU A 60 31.42 0.35 -1.49
C LEU A 60 30.69 -0.65 -2.39
N ILE A 61 31.28 -0.99 -3.54
CA ILE A 61 30.76 -1.99 -4.48
C ILE A 61 31.56 -3.28 -4.51
N ALA A 62 32.48 -3.50 -3.56
CA ALA A 62 33.30 -4.72 -3.49
C ALA A 62 32.43 -5.99 -3.49
N GLY A 63 32.74 -6.91 -4.42
CA GLY A 63 32.05 -8.18 -4.60
C GLY A 63 30.61 -8.08 -5.15
N LYS A 64 30.12 -6.88 -5.49
CA LYS A 64 28.77 -6.70 -6.04
C LYS A 64 28.76 -6.99 -7.54
N THR A 65 27.67 -7.55 -8.04
CA THR A 65 27.43 -7.70 -9.48
C THR A 65 26.58 -6.52 -9.98
N PRO A 66 26.99 -5.81 -11.05
CA PRO A 66 26.22 -4.69 -11.57
C PRO A 66 25.00 -5.15 -12.39
N TYR A 67 24.00 -4.27 -12.49
CA TYR A 67 22.91 -4.40 -13.45
C TYR A 67 23.34 -3.83 -14.80
N PHE A 68 23.52 -4.69 -15.80
CA PHE A 68 23.89 -4.28 -17.16
C PHE A 68 22.68 -3.78 -17.95
N ILE A 69 22.86 -2.63 -18.61
CA ILE A 69 21.84 -1.97 -19.43
C ILE A 69 22.15 -2.09 -20.93
N SER A 70 23.43 -2.03 -21.32
CA SER A 70 23.88 -2.30 -22.69
C SER A 70 24.93 -3.41 -22.73
N GLY A 71 25.10 -4.01 -23.91
CA GLY A 71 25.73 -5.31 -24.14
C GLY A 71 27.04 -5.54 -23.40
N ASN A 72 26.99 -6.41 -22.39
CA ASN A 72 28.15 -7.18 -21.96
C ASN A 72 28.32 -8.29 -23.00
N HIS A 73 29.35 -8.19 -23.85
CA HIS A 73 29.36 -9.01 -25.06
C HIS A 73 30.05 -10.36 -24.88
N GLU A 74 31.06 -10.47 -24.01
CA GLU A 74 31.69 -11.73 -23.64
C GLU A 74 32.24 -11.62 -22.21
N GLY A 75 31.96 -12.63 -21.37
CA GLY A 75 32.59 -12.73 -20.05
C GLY A 75 34.10 -12.87 -20.23
N GLY A 76 34.84 -11.84 -19.83
CA GLY A 76 36.29 -11.94 -19.64
C GLY A 76 36.63 -13.02 -18.62
N ASP A 77 37.90 -13.37 -18.51
CA ASP A 77 38.36 -14.32 -17.50
C ASP A 77 37.94 -13.84 -16.09
N GLY A 78 37.11 -14.60 -15.36
CA GLY A 78 36.68 -14.30 -13.98
C GLY A 78 35.18 -13.99 -13.81
N GLU A 79 34.72 -13.91 -12.57
CA GLU A 79 33.36 -13.45 -12.24
C GLU A 79 33.30 -11.92 -12.25
N ILE A 80 32.24 -11.28 -12.76
CA ILE A 80 32.17 -9.81 -12.87
C ILE A 80 32.27 -9.10 -11.50
N SER A 81 31.83 -9.77 -10.43
CA SER A 81 32.03 -9.31 -9.06
C SER A 81 33.51 -9.13 -8.69
N GLU A 82 34.42 -9.86 -9.34
CA GLU A 82 35.87 -9.80 -9.11
C GLU A 82 36.55 -8.54 -9.67
N MET A 83 35.81 -7.69 -10.40
CA MET A 83 36.29 -6.38 -10.90
C MET A 83 36.23 -5.26 -9.86
N THR A 84 35.74 -5.58 -8.67
CA THR A 84 35.56 -4.62 -7.57
C THR A 84 36.32 -5.04 -6.32
N ASP A 85 36.95 -6.23 -6.34
CA ASP A 85 37.71 -6.83 -5.24
C ASP A 85 39.19 -7.07 -5.58
N GLY A 86 39.61 -6.76 -6.81
CA GLY A 86 41.00 -6.88 -7.25
C GLY A 86 41.46 -8.27 -7.69
N LEU A 87 40.55 -9.21 -7.92
CA LEU A 87 40.90 -10.59 -8.26
C LEU A 87 41.13 -10.81 -9.77
N GLY A 88 41.12 -9.74 -10.57
CA GLY A 88 41.69 -9.72 -11.91
C GLY A 88 40.72 -10.01 -13.05
N ALA A 89 39.42 -9.81 -12.82
CA ALA A 89 38.41 -9.88 -13.87
C ALA A 89 38.39 -8.63 -14.76
N HIS A 90 37.74 -8.73 -15.92
CA HIS A 90 37.49 -7.58 -16.80
C HIS A 90 36.19 -7.75 -17.60
N ILE A 91 35.58 -6.63 -17.99
CA ILE A 91 34.45 -6.58 -18.91
C ILE A 91 34.96 -6.23 -20.31
N ASP A 92 34.64 -7.07 -21.29
CA ASP A 92 34.81 -6.80 -22.72
C ASP A 92 33.51 -6.21 -23.30
N PHE A 93 33.62 -5.08 -24.00
CA PHE A 93 32.50 -4.44 -24.69
C PHE A 93 32.92 -3.88 -26.04
N TRP A 94 32.00 -3.84 -26.99
CA TRP A 94 32.29 -3.44 -28.36
C TRP A 94 32.34 -1.93 -28.52
N ALA A 95 33.44 -1.40 -29.05
CA ALA A 95 33.59 0.03 -29.31
C ALA A 95 32.69 0.54 -30.45
N ARG A 96 32.16 -0.39 -31.26
CA ARG A 96 31.22 -0.11 -32.36
C ARG A 96 29.76 -0.04 -31.92
N ASP A 97 29.45 -0.37 -30.67
CA ASP A 97 28.08 -0.32 -30.18
C ASP A 97 27.67 1.13 -29.95
N ASN A 98 26.56 1.55 -30.56
CA ASN A 98 26.05 2.92 -30.44
C ASN A 98 25.73 3.34 -28.99
N ASN A 99 25.64 2.38 -28.06
CA ASN A 99 25.42 2.55 -26.62
C ASN A 99 26.59 2.03 -25.76
N ASN A 100 27.75 1.75 -26.37
CA ASN A 100 29.05 1.38 -25.77
C ASN A 100 28.95 0.54 -24.49
N LEU A 101 28.95 1.13 -23.29
CA LEU A 101 28.74 0.38 -22.04
C LEU A 101 27.94 1.21 -21.02
N ARG A 102 26.93 0.57 -20.41
CA ARG A 102 26.12 1.12 -19.32
C ARG A 102 25.77 0.06 -18.31
N PHE A 103 25.96 0.38 -17.04
CA PHE A 103 25.56 -0.48 -15.93
C PHE A 103 25.40 0.33 -14.65
N VAL A 104 24.70 -0.25 -13.68
CA VAL A 104 24.37 0.38 -12.39
C VAL A 104 24.70 -0.57 -11.24
N TYR A 105 25.33 -0.03 -10.20
CA TYR A 105 25.51 -0.71 -8.91
C TYR A 105 24.50 -0.19 -7.88
N LYS A 106 23.98 -1.09 -7.05
CA LYS A 106 23.21 -0.76 -5.84
C LYS A 106 24.12 -0.83 -4.62
N LEU A 107 24.15 0.22 -3.82
CA LEU A 107 24.83 0.29 -2.53
C LEU A 107 23.91 -0.25 -1.42
N ASP A 108 24.51 -0.66 -0.30
CA ASP A 108 23.75 -1.27 0.80
C ASP A 108 22.84 -0.28 1.53
N ARG A 109 23.22 1.01 1.51
CA ARG A 109 22.46 2.14 2.06
C ARG A 109 22.69 3.38 1.20
N MET A 110 22.01 4.48 1.54
CA MET A 110 22.36 5.80 1.01
C MET A 110 23.79 6.15 1.41
N GLU A 111 24.64 6.46 0.45
CA GLU A 111 26.04 6.81 0.70
C GLU A 111 26.40 8.13 0.05
N THR A 112 27.30 8.86 0.71
CA THR A 112 28.00 10.00 0.11
C THR A 112 29.24 9.47 -0.58
N ILE A 113 29.50 9.91 -1.81
CA ILE A 113 30.62 9.42 -2.62
C ILE A 113 31.77 10.42 -2.54
N GLY A 114 32.89 9.96 -2.00
CA GLY A 114 34.12 10.75 -1.89
C GLY A 114 34.97 10.69 -3.15
N SER A 115 35.06 9.51 -3.77
CA SER A 115 35.81 9.34 -5.02
C SER A 115 35.32 8.14 -5.83
N LEU A 116 35.64 8.17 -7.12
CA LEU A 116 35.35 7.12 -8.08
C LEU A 116 36.67 6.67 -8.72
N LEU A 117 36.85 5.37 -8.89
CA LEU A 117 37.99 4.80 -9.63
C LEU A 117 37.49 4.12 -10.89
N TYR A 118 38.26 4.28 -11.94
CA TYR A 118 38.12 3.53 -13.16
C TYR A 118 39.51 3.12 -13.65
N ALA A 119 39.69 1.85 -14.04
CA ALA A 119 40.92 1.38 -14.66
C ALA A 119 40.65 0.40 -15.81
N GLY A 120 41.41 0.57 -16.90
CA GLY A 120 41.41 -0.33 -18.05
C GLY A 120 42.33 -1.55 -17.90
N HIS A 121 42.19 -2.50 -18.82
CA HIS A 121 42.97 -3.75 -18.83
C HIS A 121 44.30 -3.62 -19.61
N ASN A 122 45.44 -3.88 -18.94
CA ASN A 122 46.76 -4.16 -19.51
C ASN A 122 47.20 -3.34 -20.74
N GLY A 123 47.54 -2.05 -20.56
CA GLY A 123 48.56 -1.29 -21.33
C GLY A 123 48.46 -1.17 -22.88
N ALA A 124 47.58 -1.90 -23.55
CA ALA A 124 47.47 -2.02 -25.01
C ALA A 124 45.99 -2.09 -25.46
N SER A 125 45.09 -2.59 -24.61
CA SER A 125 43.65 -2.70 -24.89
C SER A 125 42.87 -1.59 -24.22
N ASN A 126 42.77 -0.46 -24.91
CA ASN A 126 42.57 0.83 -24.25
C ASN A 126 41.13 1.07 -23.75
N ALA A 127 41.05 1.37 -22.46
CA ALA A 127 39.97 2.08 -21.81
C ALA A 127 40.05 3.59 -22.12
N THR A 128 39.75 3.95 -23.36
CA THR A 128 39.67 5.36 -23.79
C THR A 128 38.26 5.65 -24.26
N GLY A 129 37.66 6.68 -23.68
CA GLY A 129 36.30 7.12 -23.95
C GLY A 129 35.93 8.28 -23.03
N ARG A 130 34.68 8.70 -23.12
CA ARG A 130 34.03 9.63 -22.21
C ARG A 130 33.36 8.83 -21.10
N TYR A 131 33.77 9.07 -19.87
CA TYR A 131 33.25 8.44 -18.66
C TYR A 131 32.24 9.34 -17.98
N GLU A 132 31.02 8.86 -17.86
CA GLU A 132 29.92 9.55 -17.21
C GLU A 132 29.50 8.74 -15.98
N PHE A 133 29.48 9.40 -14.83
CA PHE A 133 29.04 8.81 -13.57
C PHE A 133 27.76 9.47 -13.12
N TYR A 134 26.83 8.65 -12.67
CA TYR A 134 25.51 9.04 -12.23
C TYR A 134 25.29 8.55 -10.81
N VAL A 135 24.67 9.37 -9.97
CA VAL A 135 24.31 9.00 -8.60
C VAL A 135 22.85 9.37 -8.37
N SER A 136 22.07 8.46 -7.81
CA SER A 136 20.66 8.69 -7.52
C SER A 136 20.21 7.89 -6.29
N ASP A 137 19.13 8.32 -5.65
CA ASP A 137 18.43 7.61 -4.59
C ASP A 137 17.57 6.45 -5.15
N ARG A 138 17.21 6.50 -6.45
CA ARG A 138 16.32 5.53 -7.09
C ARG A 138 16.87 5.04 -8.42
N PHE A 139 16.56 3.79 -8.76
CA PHE A 139 16.84 3.22 -10.07
C PHE A 139 15.73 2.24 -10.45
N ASN A 140 15.03 2.52 -11.55
CA ASN A 140 14.07 1.59 -12.12
C ASN A 140 14.64 0.97 -13.41
N PRO A 141 14.95 -0.34 -13.42
CA PRO A 141 15.46 -0.99 -14.63
C PRO A 141 14.46 -1.01 -15.80
N LEU A 142 13.16 -0.81 -15.54
CA LEU A 142 12.11 -0.75 -16.56
C LEU A 142 11.94 0.66 -17.15
N ASP A 143 12.45 1.68 -16.47
CA ASP A 143 12.46 3.07 -16.93
C ASP A 143 13.88 3.65 -16.74
N GLU A 144 14.85 3.06 -17.43
CA GLU A 144 16.24 3.52 -17.33
C GLU A 144 16.42 4.97 -17.79
N ALA A 145 15.52 5.48 -18.64
CA ALA A 145 15.65 6.79 -19.25
C ALA A 145 15.57 7.91 -18.20
N SER A 146 14.77 7.73 -17.14
CA SER A 146 14.69 8.67 -16.02
C SER A 146 15.95 8.69 -15.15
N TYR A 147 16.79 7.66 -15.24
CA TYR A 147 18.05 7.59 -14.52
C TYR A 147 19.19 8.34 -15.22
N TRP A 148 19.31 8.22 -16.55
CA TRP A 148 20.41 8.80 -17.35
C TRP A 148 20.20 10.28 -17.72
N THR A 149 19.82 11.11 -16.74
CA THR A 149 19.50 12.54 -16.92
C THR A 149 20.66 13.44 -16.48
N THR A 150 20.62 14.72 -16.86
CA THR A 150 21.60 15.71 -16.38
C THR A 150 21.54 15.94 -14.88
N ASP A 151 20.40 15.64 -14.24
CA ASP A 151 20.20 15.87 -12.81
C ASP A 151 20.94 14.83 -11.97
N ASN A 152 21.04 13.59 -12.47
CA ASN A 152 21.79 12.51 -11.83
C ASN A 152 23.27 12.49 -12.23
N LEU A 153 23.68 13.21 -13.29
CA LEU A 153 25.06 13.22 -13.79
C LEU A 153 25.97 14.00 -12.82
N VAL A 154 26.90 13.30 -12.18
CA VAL A 154 27.83 13.90 -11.20
C VAL A 154 29.19 14.22 -11.79
N VAL A 155 29.63 13.45 -12.80
CA VAL A 155 30.91 13.65 -13.49
C VAL A 155 30.78 13.23 -14.94
N SER A 156 31.34 14.04 -15.85
CA SER A 156 31.70 13.63 -17.20
C SER A 156 33.18 13.93 -17.41
N TYR A 157 33.99 12.90 -17.65
CA TYR A 157 35.43 12.99 -17.86
C TYR A 157 35.83 12.40 -19.21
N ASP A 158 36.51 13.19 -20.03
CA ASP A 158 36.92 12.79 -21.37
C ASP A 158 38.38 12.29 -21.36
N ASN A 159 38.56 10.97 -21.50
CA ASN A 159 39.88 10.33 -21.58
C ASN A 159 40.33 10.06 -23.02
N THR A 160 39.66 10.63 -24.03
CA THR A 160 40.00 10.39 -25.44
C THR A 160 41.31 11.08 -25.85
N GLU A 161 41.66 12.20 -25.21
CA GLU A 161 42.85 12.98 -25.52
C GLU A 161 44.12 12.51 -24.79
N LEU A 162 44.04 12.30 -23.47
CA LEU A 162 45.21 11.98 -22.63
C LEU A 162 45.50 10.47 -22.55
N LYS A 163 44.50 9.62 -22.80
CA LYS A 163 44.59 8.16 -22.87
C LYS A 163 45.31 7.52 -21.68
N THR A 164 44.89 7.91 -20.48
CA THR A 164 45.46 7.36 -19.24
C THR A 164 44.78 6.03 -18.90
N TYR A 165 45.48 5.12 -18.22
CA TYR A 165 44.97 3.75 -17.96
C TYR A 165 44.02 3.68 -16.77
N SER A 166 44.26 4.53 -15.78
CA SER A 166 43.54 4.56 -14.52
C SER A 166 43.23 6.00 -14.16
N GLN A 167 42.02 6.27 -13.71
CA GLN A 167 41.61 7.57 -13.22
C GLN A 167 40.90 7.41 -11.89
N LYS A 168 41.31 8.21 -10.91
CA LYS A 168 40.55 8.41 -9.68
C LYS A 168 40.03 9.82 -9.67
N ILE A 169 38.72 9.94 -9.64
CA ILE A 169 38.00 11.20 -9.60
C ILE A 169 37.67 11.47 -8.14
N ASN A 170 38.28 12.50 -7.57
CA ASN A 170 38.09 12.88 -6.17
C ASN A 170 37.16 14.10 -6.09
N PHE A 171 36.01 13.95 -5.46
CA PHE A 171 35.06 15.04 -5.25
C PHE A 171 35.55 15.99 -4.17
N THR A 172 35.39 17.29 -4.41
CA THR A 172 35.63 18.32 -3.38
C THR A 172 34.55 18.23 -2.30
N SER A 173 34.88 18.60 -1.06
CA SER A 173 33.98 18.41 0.10
C SER A 173 32.57 18.98 -0.08
N GLY A 174 32.42 20.10 -0.79
CA GLY A 174 31.12 20.73 -1.07
C GLY A 174 30.38 20.21 -2.31
N ASN A 175 30.95 19.26 -3.05
CA ASN A 175 30.37 18.72 -4.29
C ASN A 175 30.35 17.18 -4.31
N ARG A 176 30.34 16.56 -3.12
CA ARG A 176 30.20 15.10 -3.00
C ARG A 176 28.75 14.72 -3.28
N PRO A 177 28.47 13.86 -4.27
CA PRO A 177 27.13 13.39 -4.50
C PRO A 177 26.74 12.33 -3.47
N SER A 178 25.44 12.20 -3.20
CA SER A 178 24.90 11.15 -2.34
C SER A 178 23.78 10.39 -3.04
N GLY A 179 23.73 9.08 -2.84
CA GLY A 179 22.72 8.21 -3.44
C GLY A 179 22.93 6.74 -3.07
N GLN A 180 21.94 5.91 -3.40
CA GLN A 180 22.01 4.46 -3.22
C GLN A 180 22.40 3.74 -4.52
N TYR A 181 22.29 4.39 -5.67
CA TYR A 181 22.58 3.80 -6.97
C TYR A 181 23.66 4.60 -7.69
N VAL A 182 24.71 3.90 -8.13
CA VAL A 182 25.81 4.49 -8.90
C VAL A 182 25.85 3.88 -10.29
N GLY A 183 25.55 4.70 -11.29
CA GLY A 183 25.56 4.31 -12.69
C GLY A 183 26.81 4.80 -13.40
N ILE A 184 27.32 3.97 -14.29
CA ILE A 184 28.45 4.30 -15.16
C ILE A 184 28.02 4.14 -16.61
N ARG A 185 28.31 5.17 -17.39
CA ARG A 185 28.13 5.18 -18.84
C ARG A 185 29.45 5.54 -19.49
N ILE A 186 29.86 4.72 -20.45
CA ILE A 186 31.06 4.94 -21.25
C ILE A 186 30.61 5.20 -22.68
N THR A 187 31.03 6.32 -23.26
CA THR A 187 30.75 6.71 -24.64
C THR A 187 32.03 7.12 -25.36
N ASP A 188 31.94 7.43 -26.66
CA ASP A 188 33.08 7.89 -27.47
C ASP A 188 34.32 6.96 -27.40
N VAL A 189 34.07 5.65 -27.31
CA VAL A 189 35.12 4.66 -27.06
C VAL A 189 36.03 4.53 -28.28
N SER A 190 37.33 4.66 -28.07
CA SER A 190 38.33 4.42 -29.12
C SER A 190 39.17 3.20 -28.79
N VAL A 191 39.39 2.34 -29.78
CA VAL A 191 40.23 1.13 -29.67
C VAL A 191 41.41 1.22 -30.64
N ALA A 192 42.44 0.39 -30.42
CA ALA A 192 43.57 0.30 -31.33
C ALA A 192 43.12 -0.21 -32.71
N ALA A 193 43.91 0.05 -33.76
CA ALA A 193 43.51 -0.24 -35.15
C ALA A 193 43.29 -1.74 -35.46
N ASP A 194 43.72 -2.62 -34.57
CA ASP A 194 43.64 -4.08 -34.63
C ASP A 194 42.74 -4.70 -33.54
N GLU A 195 41.98 -3.88 -32.80
CA GLU A 195 41.03 -4.33 -31.78
C GLU A 195 39.60 -3.86 -32.09
N ASP A 196 38.60 -4.71 -31.79
CA ASP A 196 37.17 -4.40 -31.92
C ASP A 196 36.49 -4.13 -30.54
N ASN A 197 37.18 -4.45 -29.44
CA ASN A 197 36.64 -4.42 -28.07
C ASN A 197 37.48 -3.50 -27.18
N SER A 198 36.83 -2.81 -26.25
CA SER A 198 37.47 -2.12 -25.12
C SER A 198 37.23 -2.89 -23.83
N ARG A 199 38.07 -2.65 -22.82
CA ARG A 199 38.12 -3.43 -21.59
C ARG A 199 38.13 -2.56 -20.35
N VAL A 200 37.25 -2.86 -19.40
CA VAL A 200 37.31 -2.31 -18.04
C VAL A 200 37.85 -3.39 -17.11
N ALA A 201 38.89 -3.10 -16.33
CA ALA A 201 39.49 -4.04 -15.39
C ALA A 201 39.06 -3.76 -13.94
N GLU A 202 38.89 -2.49 -13.56
CA GLU A 202 38.52 -2.13 -12.20
C GLU A 202 37.56 -0.95 -12.19
N ILE A 203 36.56 -1.02 -11.30
CA ILE A 203 35.67 0.09 -10.96
C ILE A 203 35.58 0.19 -9.45
N GLY A 204 35.74 1.41 -8.93
CA GLY A 204 35.64 1.68 -7.50
C GLY A 204 34.71 2.84 -7.18
N VAL A 205 33.96 2.68 -6.10
CA VAL A 205 33.14 3.72 -5.49
C VAL A 205 33.55 3.80 -4.02
N TYR A 206 34.04 4.96 -3.57
CA TYR A 206 34.61 5.08 -2.22
C TYR A 206 33.94 6.17 -1.41
N PRO A 207 33.78 5.98 -0.10
CA PRO A 207 33.29 7.03 0.79
C PRO A 207 34.33 8.16 0.90
N PRO A 208 33.92 9.33 1.41
CA PRO A 208 34.82 10.40 1.80
C PRO A 208 35.89 9.95 2.79
N ILE A 209 37.14 10.35 2.56
CA ILE A 209 38.22 10.18 3.52
C ILE A 209 38.29 11.45 4.38
N PRO A 210 38.17 11.37 5.72
CA PRO A 210 38.33 12.53 6.60
C PRO A 210 39.77 13.03 6.59
N ALA A 211 39.96 14.36 6.56
CA ALA A 211 41.25 14.97 6.81
C ALA A 211 41.58 14.98 8.31
N ALA A 212 42.83 15.34 8.65
CA ALA A 212 43.23 15.48 10.05
C ALA A 212 42.38 16.55 10.78
N GLY A 213 41.74 16.18 11.88
CA GLY A 213 40.82 17.05 12.63
C GLY A 213 39.39 17.05 12.09
N GLU A 214 39.04 16.07 11.24
CA GLU A 214 37.67 15.79 10.81
C GLU A 214 37.26 14.39 11.27
N ILE A 215 35.97 14.22 11.53
CA ILE A 215 35.36 12.95 11.91
C ILE A 215 34.33 12.53 10.85
N ILE A 216 34.03 11.23 10.84
CA ILE A 216 32.92 10.66 10.09
C ILE A 216 31.67 10.66 10.96
N VAL A 217 30.56 11.13 10.40
CA VAL A 217 29.21 11.02 10.94
C VAL A 217 28.38 10.23 9.93
N ASP A 218 28.03 9.00 10.26
CA ASP A 218 27.16 8.17 9.42
C ASP A 218 25.70 8.47 9.78
N ALA A 219 24.95 9.06 8.86
CA ALA A 219 23.53 9.40 9.06
C ALA A 219 22.62 8.45 8.27
N GLU A 220 21.76 7.72 8.98
CA GLU A 220 20.84 6.75 8.39
C GLU A 220 19.39 7.03 8.82
N ALA A 221 18.46 6.87 7.88
CA ALA A 221 17.04 6.86 8.17
C ALA A 221 16.51 5.44 7.96
N GLY A 222 15.69 4.99 8.92
CA GLY A 222 14.84 3.81 8.75
C GLY A 222 13.74 4.06 7.72
N ARG A 223 12.94 3.03 7.47
CA ARG A 223 11.78 3.13 6.58
C ARG A 223 10.76 4.13 7.14
N GLY A 224 10.12 4.91 6.27
CA GLY A 224 9.06 5.86 6.66
C GLY A 224 9.51 7.30 6.81
N GLY A 225 10.73 7.63 6.37
CA GLY A 225 11.23 8.99 6.41
C GLY A 225 12.65 9.11 5.87
N SER A 226 13.21 10.30 6.02
CA SER A 226 14.54 10.65 5.54
C SER A 226 15.34 11.41 6.59
N ILE A 227 16.66 11.40 6.42
CA ILE A 227 17.60 12.26 7.13
C ILE A 227 18.48 12.95 6.08
N SER A 228 18.75 14.24 6.23
CA SER A 228 19.55 15.02 5.29
C SER A 228 20.55 15.91 6.03
N PRO A 229 21.86 15.84 5.74
CA PRO A 229 22.50 14.93 4.77
C PRO A 229 22.49 13.45 5.23
N ALA A 230 22.25 12.53 4.29
CA ALA A 230 22.30 11.08 4.52
C ALA A 230 23.67 10.46 4.18
N GLY A 231 23.94 9.28 4.73
CA GLY A 231 25.16 8.51 4.49
C GLY A 231 26.38 9.06 5.24
N THR A 232 27.56 8.88 4.67
CA THR A 232 28.83 9.34 5.26
C THR A 232 28.95 10.87 5.19
N VAL A 233 28.94 11.56 6.33
CA VAL A 233 29.13 13.02 6.43
C VAL A 233 30.44 13.33 7.12
N ILE A 234 31.25 14.23 6.56
CA ILE A 234 32.53 14.63 7.15
C ILE A 234 32.34 15.96 7.87
N VAL A 235 32.58 15.97 9.18
CA VAL A 235 32.42 17.15 10.02
C VAL A 235 33.74 17.45 10.72
N LYS A 236 34.17 18.71 10.68
CA LYS A 236 35.38 19.14 11.38
C LYS A 236 35.15 19.18 12.88
N THR A 237 36.11 18.70 13.67
CA THR A 237 36.03 18.70 15.14
C THR A 237 35.77 20.12 15.66
N GLY A 238 34.75 20.25 16.51
CA GLY A 238 34.28 21.50 17.10
C GLY A 238 33.31 22.30 16.23
N GLU A 239 33.05 21.88 14.98
CA GLU A 239 32.02 22.47 14.13
C GLU A 239 30.67 21.75 14.31
N THR A 240 29.62 22.44 13.88
CA THR A 240 28.24 22.00 14.01
C THR A 240 27.66 21.66 12.64
N GLN A 241 27.02 20.50 12.52
CA GLN A 241 26.30 20.04 11.34
C GLN A 241 24.83 19.84 11.71
N ASN A 242 23.94 20.38 10.89
CA ASN A 242 22.51 20.17 11.03
C ASN A 242 22.08 18.95 10.22
N PHE A 243 21.17 18.16 10.78
CA PHE A 243 20.53 17.02 10.14
C PHE A 243 19.02 17.23 10.16
N ASP A 244 18.42 17.45 8.99
CA ASP A 244 16.97 17.55 8.82
C ASP A 244 16.39 16.14 8.77
N VAL A 245 15.36 15.87 9.58
CA VAL A 245 14.68 14.59 9.67
C VAL A 245 13.21 14.80 9.32
N GLU A 246 12.77 14.15 8.25
CA GLU A 246 11.42 14.31 7.71
C GLU A 246 10.74 12.95 7.63
N ALA A 247 9.58 12.83 8.28
CA ALA A 247 8.73 11.63 8.14
C ALA A 247 7.97 11.69 6.81
N GLU A 248 7.84 10.54 6.15
CA GLU A 248 6.95 10.38 5.00
C GLU A 248 5.47 10.45 5.44
N GLU A 249 4.57 10.70 4.50
CA GLU A 249 3.13 10.71 4.79
C GLU A 249 2.68 9.36 5.37
N GLY A 250 1.93 9.40 6.47
CA GLY A 250 1.51 8.20 7.21
C GLY A 250 2.54 7.67 8.20
N PHE A 251 3.68 8.35 8.37
CA PHE A 251 4.69 8.04 9.38
C PHE A 251 4.91 9.21 10.32
N GLU A 252 5.42 8.91 11.51
CA GLU A 252 5.93 9.88 12.48
C GLU A 252 7.35 9.51 12.89
N VAL A 253 8.17 10.51 13.24
CA VAL A 253 9.50 10.26 13.81
C VAL A 253 9.31 9.57 15.16
N GLU A 254 9.81 8.35 15.27
CA GLU A 254 9.80 7.59 16.52
C GLU A 254 10.93 8.04 17.43
N SER A 255 12.16 8.03 16.90
CA SER A 255 13.34 8.41 17.65
C SER A 255 14.45 8.85 16.70
N VAL A 256 15.33 9.71 17.20
CA VAL A 256 16.63 9.98 16.58
C VAL A 256 17.69 9.68 17.62
N THR A 257 18.70 8.89 17.26
CA THR A 257 19.77 8.49 18.17
C THR A 257 21.12 8.91 17.64
N VAL A 258 22.05 9.24 18.54
CA VAL A 258 23.47 9.43 18.25
C VAL A 258 24.25 8.40 19.05
N ASN A 259 24.98 7.52 18.35
CA ASN A 259 25.69 6.40 18.96
C ASN A 259 24.80 5.52 19.86
N GLY A 260 23.50 5.44 19.54
CA GLY A 260 22.49 4.68 20.28
C GLY A 260 21.82 5.42 21.43
N GLU A 261 22.21 6.67 21.73
CA GLU A 261 21.53 7.52 22.72
C GLU A 261 20.52 8.44 22.04
N GLU A 262 19.29 8.49 22.56
CA GLU A 262 18.21 9.29 21.98
C GLU A 262 18.45 10.80 22.15
N VAL A 263 18.18 11.55 21.09
CA VAL A 263 18.32 13.00 21.02
C VAL A 263 17.02 13.66 20.58
N GLN A 264 16.85 14.91 20.96
CA GLN A 264 15.64 15.68 20.65
C GLN A 264 15.83 16.50 19.38
N LEU A 265 14.80 16.54 18.54
CA LEU A 265 14.72 17.41 17.38
C LEU A 265 14.16 18.77 17.79
N THR A 266 14.61 19.83 17.11
CA THR A 266 13.99 21.16 17.14
C THR A 266 13.54 21.50 15.73
N ASP A 267 12.23 21.67 15.53
CA ASP A 267 11.63 21.95 14.22
C ASP A 267 12.06 20.96 13.11
N GLY A 268 12.07 19.66 13.44
CA GLY A 268 12.48 18.59 12.52
C GLY A 268 13.99 18.46 12.32
N GLN A 269 14.82 19.26 13.01
CA GLN A 269 16.26 19.26 12.83
C GLN A 269 17.01 18.81 14.08
N TYR A 270 18.05 18.00 13.91
CA TYR A 270 19.05 17.70 14.93
C TYR A 270 20.33 18.50 14.66
N GLN A 271 20.81 19.23 15.66
CA GLN A 271 22.06 19.97 15.58
C GLN A 271 23.20 19.17 16.24
N PHE A 272 24.02 18.51 15.42
CA PHE A 272 25.16 17.74 15.88
C PHE A 272 26.42 18.60 16.00
N THR A 273 27.16 18.50 17.11
CA THR A 273 28.47 19.16 17.27
C THR A 273 29.57 18.11 17.32
N ALA A 274 30.52 18.18 16.40
CA ALA A 274 31.54 17.17 16.23
C ALA A 274 32.56 17.16 17.38
N GLY A 275 32.73 15.98 18.00
CA GLY A 275 33.80 15.70 18.95
C GLY A 275 35.08 15.20 18.28
N GLU A 276 35.86 14.41 19.01
CA GLU A 276 37.07 13.75 18.50
C GLU A 276 36.80 12.34 17.94
N GLU A 277 35.63 11.78 18.22
CA GLU A 277 35.22 10.44 17.79
C GLU A 277 34.17 10.49 16.68
N ASN A 278 34.17 9.48 15.82
CA ASN A 278 33.14 9.28 14.81
C ASN A 278 31.77 9.07 15.47
N ALA A 279 30.71 9.41 14.75
CA ALA A 279 29.35 9.26 15.24
C ALA A 279 28.47 8.52 14.22
N VAL A 280 27.43 7.88 14.73
CA VAL A 280 26.35 7.31 13.92
C VAL A 280 25.04 7.95 14.37
N ILE A 281 24.32 8.56 13.45
CA ILE A 281 23.00 9.15 13.67
C ILE A 281 21.97 8.26 13.00
N ARG A 282 20.96 7.80 13.74
CA ARG A 282 19.86 6.99 13.20
C ARG A 282 18.52 7.62 13.51
N ALA A 283 17.72 7.85 12.47
CA ALA A 283 16.31 8.20 12.60
C ALA A 283 15.44 6.95 12.38
N THR A 284 14.51 6.68 13.29
CA THR A 284 13.48 5.63 13.14
C THR A 284 12.10 6.27 13.08
N PHE A 285 11.15 5.59 12.46
CA PHE A 285 9.82 6.11 12.21
C PHE A 285 8.77 5.06 12.59
N ILE A 286 7.67 5.51 13.18
CA ILE A 286 6.48 4.70 13.44
C ILE A 286 5.53 4.85 12.26
N ASN A 287 5.05 3.73 11.75
CA ASN A 287 3.99 3.68 10.76
C ASN A 287 2.63 3.91 11.42
N LEU A 288 2.01 5.06 11.18
CA LEU A 288 0.70 5.39 11.73
C LEU A 288 -0.46 4.70 11.00
N LEU A 289 -0.23 4.24 9.76
CA LEU A 289 -1.25 3.61 8.94
C LEU A 289 -1.48 2.14 9.32
N GLY A 290 -0.51 1.50 9.98
CA GLY A 290 -0.57 0.08 10.31
C GLY A 290 -0.34 -0.87 9.12
N TYR A 291 -0.01 -0.31 7.96
CA TYR A 291 0.38 -1.04 6.75
C TYR A 291 1.39 -0.23 5.95
N THR A 292 2.19 -0.91 5.14
CA THR A 292 3.13 -0.27 4.21
C THR A 292 2.73 -0.51 2.77
N VAL A 293 3.12 0.38 1.87
CA VAL A 293 2.84 0.25 0.43
C VAL A 293 4.16 0.08 -0.32
N ASP A 294 4.26 -1.00 -1.08
CA ASP A 294 5.32 -1.23 -2.06
C ASP A 294 4.77 -0.96 -3.46
N ALA A 295 5.21 0.14 -4.08
CA ALA A 295 4.82 0.52 -5.44
C ALA A 295 5.84 0.07 -6.51
N GLY A 296 6.84 -0.73 -6.11
CA GLY A 296 7.89 -1.26 -6.98
C GLY A 296 7.54 -2.59 -7.65
N ILE A 297 6.28 -3.04 -7.56
CA ILE A 297 5.80 -4.31 -8.09
C ILE A 297 5.90 -4.32 -9.62
N LYS A 298 6.56 -5.35 -10.16
CA LYS A 298 6.78 -5.53 -11.59
C LYS A 298 5.88 -6.63 -12.15
N ASP A 299 5.73 -6.61 -13.46
CA ASP A 299 5.00 -7.64 -14.22
C ASP A 299 5.51 -9.06 -13.91
N SER A 300 6.82 -9.25 -13.72
CA SER A 300 7.41 -10.54 -13.32
C SER A 300 7.00 -11.03 -11.94
N ASP A 301 6.61 -10.12 -11.04
CA ASP A 301 6.28 -10.46 -9.66
C ASP A 301 4.85 -11.01 -9.55
N ILE A 302 4.02 -10.83 -10.58
CA ILE A 302 2.59 -11.18 -10.58
C ILE A 302 2.22 -12.18 -11.68
N LYS A 303 3.20 -12.70 -12.43
CA LYS A 303 2.98 -13.73 -13.46
C LYS A 303 2.60 -15.10 -12.90
N PRO A 304 2.05 -16.03 -13.71
CA PRO A 304 1.58 -17.32 -13.22
C PRO A 304 2.66 -18.20 -12.57
N GLU A 305 3.93 -17.95 -12.88
CA GLU A 305 5.09 -18.59 -12.24
C GLU A 305 5.55 -17.93 -10.92
N SER A 306 4.96 -16.81 -10.54
CA SER A 306 5.39 -16.03 -9.38
C SER A 306 4.77 -16.53 -8.08
N ALA A 307 5.46 -16.24 -6.96
CA ALA A 307 4.95 -16.55 -5.63
C ALA A 307 3.61 -15.84 -5.38
N LEU A 308 3.51 -14.55 -5.71
CA LEU A 308 2.27 -13.76 -5.53
C LEU A 308 1.11 -14.37 -6.29
N TYR A 309 1.29 -14.85 -7.52
CA TYR A 309 0.19 -15.53 -8.21
C TYR A 309 -0.24 -16.81 -7.48
N THR A 310 0.73 -17.67 -7.11
CA THR A 310 0.41 -18.97 -6.50
C THR A 310 -0.19 -18.88 -5.11
N SER A 311 0.08 -17.81 -4.36
CA SER A 311 -0.42 -17.59 -3.00
C SER A 311 -1.71 -16.75 -2.95
N ASN A 312 -2.23 -16.30 -4.09
CA ASN A 312 -3.42 -15.46 -4.12
C ASN A 312 -4.66 -16.25 -3.67
N LEU A 313 -5.25 -15.85 -2.53
CA LEU A 313 -6.38 -16.54 -1.91
C LEU A 313 -7.69 -16.37 -2.68
N ILE A 314 -7.76 -15.35 -3.54
CA ILE A 314 -8.91 -15.10 -4.42
C ILE A 314 -8.67 -15.58 -5.85
N LYS A 315 -7.61 -16.35 -6.08
CA LYS A 315 -7.29 -16.93 -7.38
C LYS A 315 -8.47 -17.74 -7.93
N ASP A 316 -8.77 -17.54 -9.21
CA ASP A 316 -9.86 -18.18 -9.96
C ASP A 316 -11.27 -17.87 -9.41
N LYS A 317 -11.41 -16.94 -8.46
CA LYS A 317 -12.71 -16.53 -7.90
C LYS A 317 -13.32 -15.38 -8.70
N GLU A 318 -14.65 -15.37 -8.79
CA GLU A 318 -15.38 -14.25 -9.35
C GLU A 318 -15.77 -13.25 -8.24
N PRO A 319 -15.51 -11.95 -8.40
CA PRO A 319 -15.99 -10.92 -7.49
C PRO A 319 -17.51 -10.69 -7.63
N ILE A 320 -18.11 -10.29 -6.52
CA ILE A 320 -19.45 -9.72 -6.45
C ILE A 320 -19.35 -8.22 -6.73
N PHE A 321 -19.91 -7.76 -7.85
CA PHE A 321 -19.98 -6.33 -8.16
C PHE A 321 -21.17 -5.66 -7.47
N VAL A 322 -20.91 -4.55 -6.77
CA VAL A 322 -21.95 -3.80 -6.03
C VAL A 322 -22.42 -2.57 -6.81
N SER A 323 -21.52 -1.86 -7.49
CA SER A 323 -21.87 -0.64 -8.22
C SER A 323 -22.13 -0.88 -9.71
N HIS A 324 -21.17 -1.42 -10.45
CA HIS A 324 -21.27 -1.66 -11.90
C HIS A 324 -20.74 -3.05 -12.28
N THR A 325 -21.45 -3.75 -13.16
CA THR A 325 -20.99 -5.02 -13.75
C THR A 325 -20.15 -4.74 -15.00
N PRO A 326 -18.86 -5.10 -15.05
CA PRO A 326 -17.99 -4.79 -16.19
C PRO A 326 -18.39 -5.47 -17.50
N GLU A 327 -17.94 -4.91 -18.62
CA GLU A 327 -18.22 -5.41 -19.98
C GLU A 327 -17.42 -6.68 -20.38
N GLN A 328 -16.39 -7.10 -19.63
CA GLN A 328 -15.46 -8.19 -20.03
C GLN A 328 -15.23 -9.28 -18.96
N ASP A 329 -14.69 -10.42 -19.41
CA ASP A 329 -14.42 -11.69 -18.72
C ASP A 329 -13.70 -11.51 -17.36
N ILE A 330 -14.48 -11.57 -16.27
CA ILE A 330 -14.11 -11.10 -14.92
C ILE A 330 -13.09 -12.02 -14.21
N MET A 331 -13.12 -13.33 -14.50
CA MET A 331 -12.21 -14.32 -13.88
C MET A 331 -10.72 -13.98 -14.07
N ARG A 332 -10.40 -13.11 -15.03
CA ARG A 332 -9.04 -12.75 -15.42
C ARG A 332 -8.31 -11.80 -14.48
N LEU A 333 -8.99 -11.17 -13.52
CA LEU A 333 -8.36 -10.27 -12.54
C LEU A 333 -7.45 -10.97 -11.53
N THR A 334 -7.46 -12.30 -11.49
CA THR A 334 -6.68 -13.10 -10.54
C THR A 334 -5.79 -14.14 -11.23
N ASP A 335 -5.68 -14.06 -12.56
CA ASP A 335 -5.02 -15.04 -13.43
C ASP A 335 -3.51 -14.81 -13.60
N GLY A 336 -2.92 -13.86 -12.87
CA GLY A 336 -1.50 -13.54 -12.94
C GLY A 336 -1.11 -12.97 -14.29
N ILE A 337 -2.03 -12.25 -14.91
CA ILE A 337 -1.89 -11.76 -16.29
C ILE A 337 -0.89 -10.60 -16.35
N GLY A 338 -0.74 -9.88 -15.23
CA GLY A 338 0.22 -8.81 -15.09
C GLY A 338 -0.25 -7.47 -15.67
N VAL A 339 0.64 -6.47 -15.59
CA VAL A 339 0.36 -5.07 -15.95
C VAL A 339 0.51 -4.77 -17.45
N SER A 340 0.95 -5.75 -18.24
CA SER A 340 1.34 -5.59 -19.65
C SER A 340 0.40 -6.23 -20.67
N SER A 341 -0.64 -6.93 -20.21
CA SER A 341 -1.61 -7.62 -21.06
C SER A 341 -2.77 -6.73 -21.46
N GLU A 342 -3.25 -6.82 -22.71
CA GLU A 342 -4.46 -6.11 -23.20
C GLU A 342 -5.76 -6.48 -22.45
N ILE A 343 -5.71 -7.42 -21.52
CA ILE A 343 -6.85 -7.90 -20.72
C ILE A 343 -6.95 -7.07 -19.45
N HIS A 344 -8.11 -6.43 -19.25
CA HIS A 344 -8.39 -5.58 -18.09
C HIS A 344 -9.90 -5.47 -17.87
N VAL A 345 -10.28 -5.08 -16.64
CA VAL A 345 -11.65 -4.68 -16.31
C VAL A 345 -11.79 -3.17 -16.47
N ASN A 346 -12.71 -2.75 -17.34
CA ASN A 346 -13.11 -1.36 -17.52
C ASN A 346 -14.17 -0.95 -16.49
N PHE A 347 -14.03 0.26 -15.95
CA PHE A 347 -15.07 0.91 -15.15
C PHE A 347 -15.13 2.41 -15.46
N TYR A 348 -16.33 3.01 -15.42
CA TYR A 348 -16.51 4.37 -15.90
C TYR A 348 -16.09 5.43 -14.87
N VAL A 349 -15.39 6.45 -15.34
CA VAL A 349 -14.95 7.60 -14.54
C VAL A 349 -16.13 8.49 -14.14
N ILE A 350 -17.18 8.51 -14.96
CA ILE A 350 -18.36 9.36 -14.76
C ILE A 350 -19.37 8.78 -13.76
N ASP A 351 -19.18 7.54 -13.33
CA ASP A 351 -20.07 6.91 -12.35
C ASP A 351 -19.80 7.49 -10.96
N SER A 352 -20.86 7.92 -10.27
CA SER A 352 -20.76 8.51 -8.92
C SER A 352 -20.24 7.53 -7.86
N ASP A 353 -20.15 6.25 -8.21
CA ASP A 353 -19.71 5.14 -7.37
C ASP A 353 -18.77 4.21 -8.18
N ASN A 354 -17.81 4.84 -8.88
CA ASN A 354 -16.90 4.31 -9.90
C ASN A 354 -16.74 2.78 -9.91
N LEU A 355 -16.16 2.19 -8.85
CA LEU A 355 -16.08 0.73 -8.73
C LEU A 355 -16.15 0.30 -7.28
N ARG A 356 -17.06 -0.65 -7.00
CA ARG A 356 -17.11 -1.44 -5.77
C ARG A 356 -17.29 -2.91 -6.11
N MET A 357 -16.35 -3.72 -5.63
CA MET A 357 -16.39 -5.18 -5.79
C MET A 357 -15.96 -5.86 -4.51
N VAL A 358 -16.45 -7.07 -4.28
CA VAL A 358 -16.16 -7.87 -3.09
C VAL A 358 -15.82 -9.29 -3.49
N TYR A 359 -14.76 -9.84 -2.92
CA TYR A 359 -14.44 -11.26 -3.01
C TYR A 359 -14.81 -11.98 -1.72
N GLU A 360 -15.45 -13.13 -1.85
CA GLU A 360 -15.66 -14.07 -0.74
C GLU A 360 -14.45 -15.01 -0.61
N LEU A 361 -13.89 -15.09 0.59
CA LEU A 361 -12.85 -16.04 0.97
C LEU A 361 -13.48 -17.36 1.43
N ASP A 362 -12.74 -18.45 1.29
CA ASP A 362 -13.25 -19.79 1.64
C ASP A 362 -13.48 -19.94 3.16
N ASP A 363 -12.66 -19.26 3.96
CA ASP A 363 -12.75 -19.23 5.42
C ASP A 363 -12.40 -17.83 5.94
N ILE A 364 -12.61 -17.58 7.23
CA ILE A 364 -12.11 -16.36 7.87
C ILE A 364 -10.60 -16.35 7.72
N THR A 365 -10.09 -15.24 7.19
CA THR A 365 -8.70 -15.07 6.85
C THR A 365 -8.13 -13.88 7.61
N SER A 366 -6.96 -14.06 8.22
CA SER A 366 -6.11 -12.94 8.62
C SER A 366 -5.41 -12.41 7.38
N VAL A 367 -5.82 -11.25 6.89
CA VAL A 367 -5.29 -10.66 5.66
C VAL A 367 -3.96 -9.99 5.97
N HIS A 368 -2.90 -10.50 5.36
CA HIS A 368 -1.53 -10.01 5.56
C HIS A 368 -1.17 -8.98 4.50
N GLU A 369 -1.59 -9.21 3.26
CA GLU A 369 -1.24 -8.35 2.14
C GLU A 369 -2.39 -8.24 1.15
N LEU A 370 -2.44 -7.10 0.46
CA LEU A 370 -3.35 -6.82 -0.63
C LEU A 370 -2.53 -6.35 -1.82
N LEU A 371 -2.88 -6.79 -3.02
CA LEU A 371 -2.26 -6.34 -4.26
C LEU A 371 -3.33 -5.73 -5.14
N TYR A 372 -3.00 -4.62 -5.77
CA TYR A 372 -3.71 -4.21 -6.97
C TYR A 372 -2.70 -3.83 -8.06
N ALA A 373 -3.09 -4.05 -9.30
CA ALA A 373 -2.34 -3.65 -10.47
C ALA A 373 -3.30 -3.14 -11.55
N GLY A 374 -3.00 -1.98 -12.13
CA GLY A 374 -3.75 -1.46 -13.26
C GLY A 374 -3.06 -1.69 -14.61
N TYR A 375 -3.62 -1.13 -15.67
CA TYR A 375 -3.24 -1.41 -17.05
C TYR A 375 -2.26 -0.36 -17.63
N THR A 376 -0.96 -0.62 -17.61
CA THR A 376 0.12 0.24 -18.16
C THR A 376 0.19 1.69 -17.61
N ASN A 377 1.37 2.32 -17.73
CA ASN A 377 1.58 3.69 -17.21
C ASN A 377 0.82 4.77 -18.02
N THR A 378 0.43 4.47 -19.26
CA THR A 378 -0.20 5.42 -20.18
C THR A 378 -1.72 5.37 -20.16
N ASP A 379 -2.32 4.25 -19.72
CA ASP A 379 -3.77 3.99 -19.80
C ASP A 379 -4.36 3.50 -18.45
N HIS A 380 -4.49 4.44 -17.50
CA HIS A 380 -5.54 4.44 -16.47
C HIS A 380 -5.40 3.51 -15.24
N THR A 381 -4.48 3.85 -14.34
CA THR A 381 -4.42 3.31 -12.97
C THR A 381 -4.69 4.37 -11.88
N THR A 382 -5.15 5.56 -12.25
CA THR A 382 -5.29 6.73 -11.37
C THR A 382 -6.62 6.73 -10.61
N GLY A 383 -6.55 6.74 -9.28
CA GLY A 383 -7.68 6.81 -8.38
C GLY A 383 -7.25 6.60 -6.94
N LYS A 384 -8.17 6.80 -6.01
CA LYS A 384 -8.01 6.45 -4.61
C LYS A 384 -8.57 5.04 -4.38
N TYR A 385 -7.72 4.15 -3.88
CA TYR A 385 -8.05 2.75 -3.63
C TYR A 385 -8.31 2.57 -2.14
N GLU A 386 -9.50 2.12 -1.80
CA GLU A 386 -9.96 1.84 -0.44
C GLU A 386 -10.24 0.34 -0.33
N PHE A 387 -9.60 -0.31 0.64
CA PHE A 387 -9.73 -1.73 0.90
C PHE A 387 -10.51 -1.96 2.19
N TYR A 388 -11.44 -2.89 2.14
CA TYR A 388 -12.33 -3.23 3.21
C TYR A 388 -12.25 -4.71 3.53
N VAL A 389 -12.38 -5.06 4.81
CA VAL A 389 -12.50 -6.46 5.25
C VAL A 389 -13.77 -6.58 6.07
N PHE A 390 -14.61 -7.55 5.73
CA PHE A 390 -15.89 -7.79 6.38
C PHE A 390 -15.99 -9.21 6.93
N GLU A 391 -16.62 -9.36 8.08
CA GLU A 391 -17.03 -10.68 8.59
C GLU A 391 -18.27 -11.22 7.85
N GLN A 392 -19.21 -10.32 7.52
CA GLN A 392 -20.45 -10.61 6.80
C GLN A 392 -20.67 -9.57 5.71
N PHE A 393 -21.32 -9.97 4.62
CA PHE A 393 -21.58 -9.10 3.46
C PHE A 393 -22.92 -9.49 2.82
N ASP A 394 -23.83 -8.52 2.64
CA ASP A 394 -25.12 -8.73 1.98
C ASP A 394 -25.24 -7.85 0.73
N PRO A 395 -24.97 -8.39 -0.47
CA PRO A 395 -24.94 -7.59 -1.70
C PRO A 395 -26.28 -6.90 -2.03
N GLN A 396 -27.40 -7.28 -1.42
CA GLN A 396 -28.69 -6.63 -1.66
C GLN A 396 -28.91 -5.38 -0.80
N ASN A 397 -28.12 -5.16 0.26
CA ASN A 397 -28.36 -4.13 1.26
C ASN A 397 -27.08 -3.41 1.72
N GLU A 398 -26.23 -3.02 0.77
CA GLU A 398 -24.95 -2.35 1.08
C GLU A 398 -25.03 -0.80 0.95
N PRO A 399 -24.60 -0.04 1.98
CA PRO A 399 -24.49 1.42 1.89
C PRO A 399 -23.34 1.84 0.96
N SER A 400 -23.41 3.06 0.40
CA SER A 400 -22.31 3.70 -0.33
C SER A 400 -21.96 5.05 0.29
N PRO A 401 -20.71 5.27 0.78
CA PRO A 401 -19.64 4.28 0.92
C PRO A 401 -19.95 3.21 1.99
N TRP A 402 -19.15 2.15 2.02
CA TRP A 402 -19.17 1.19 3.13
C TRP A 402 -18.73 1.85 4.46
N PRO A 403 -19.15 1.29 5.62
CA PRO A 403 -18.77 1.81 6.93
C PRO A 403 -17.25 1.90 7.12
N LEU A 404 -16.78 3.00 7.72
CA LEU A 404 -15.36 3.26 7.95
C LEU A 404 -14.70 2.24 8.91
N GLU A 405 -15.48 1.59 9.77
CA GLU A 405 -14.98 0.55 10.67
C GLU A 405 -14.44 -0.69 9.92
N ASN A 406 -14.89 -0.91 8.68
CA ASN A 406 -14.39 -1.99 7.83
C ASN A 406 -13.25 -1.55 6.91
N LEU A 407 -12.94 -0.24 6.85
CA LEU A 407 -11.84 0.29 6.04
C LEU A 407 -10.50 -0.07 6.69
N VAL A 408 -9.71 -0.89 6.00
CA VAL A 408 -8.43 -1.38 6.53
C VAL A 408 -7.23 -0.71 5.91
N ALA A 409 -7.34 -0.26 4.65
CA ALA A 409 -6.28 0.47 3.98
C ALA A 409 -6.84 1.43 2.94
N SER A 410 -6.13 2.54 2.74
CA SER A 410 -6.40 3.51 1.69
C SER A 410 -5.09 3.94 1.02
N TYR A 411 -5.08 4.00 -0.31
CA TYR A 411 -3.93 4.48 -1.06
C TYR A 411 -4.37 5.43 -2.17
N ASP A 412 -3.77 6.62 -2.21
CA ASP A 412 -4.06 7.63 -3.22
C ASP A 412 -3.04 7.54 -4.36
N ASN A 413 -3.42 6.87 -5.45
CA ASN A 413 -2.60 6.74 -6.65
C ASN A 413 -2.75 7.95 -7.60
N THR A 414 -3.41 9.04 -7.19
CA THR A 414 -3.53 10.26 -8.00
C THR A 414 -2.27 11.12 -7.93
N VAL A 415 -1.50 10.99 -6.84
CA VAL A 415 -0.27 11.77 -6.59
C VAL A 415 0.94 11.11 -7.24
N THR A 416 1.27 9.86 -6.85
CA THR A 416 2.45 9.13 -7.33
C THR A 416 2.00 7.95 -8.19
N LYS A 417 1.66 8.25 -9.45
CA LYS A 417 1.09 7.28 -10.40
C LYS A 417 2.02 6.08 -10.57
N THR A 418 1.59 4.94 -10.06
CA THR A 418 2.30 3.66 -10.16
C THR A 418 1.39 2.58 -10.74
N ASN A 419 1.98 1.58 -11.40
CA ASN A 419 1.23 0.54 -12.12
C ASN A 419 0.63 -0.52 -11.18
N ALA A 420 1.39 -0.89 -10.15
CA ALA A 420 1.02 -1.94 -9.23
C ALA A 420 1.56 -1.62 -7.84
N GLN A 421 0.79 -2.02 -6.83
CA GLN A 421 1.04 -1.69 -5.45
C GLN A 421 0.66 -2.88 -4.59
N LYS A 422 1.57 -3.26 -3.71
CA LYS A 422 1.31 -4.24 -2.66
C LYS A 422 1.23 -3.53 -1.32
N ILE A 423 0.09 -3.66 -0.66
CA ILE A 423 -0.14 -3.22 0.71
C ILE A 423 0.21 -4.40 1.62
N THR A 424 1.04 -4.18 2.63
CA THR A 424 1.43 -5.20 3.62
C THR A 424 1.09 -4.68 5.00
N PHE A 425 0.19 -5.38 5.72
CA PHE A 425 -0.22 -5.04 7.07
C PHE A 425 0.85 -5.45 8.10
N GLU A 426 1.09 -4.59 9.08
CA GLU A 426 1.91 -4.93 10.24
C GLU A 426 1.26 -6.07 11.02
N GLU A 427 2.05 -6.94 11.65
CA GLU A 427 1.57 -8.17 12.29
C GLU A 427 0.40 -7.94 13.28
N ASN A 428 0.46 -6.85 14.05
CA ASN A 428 -0.57 -6.49 15.03
C ASN A 428 -1.80 -5.79 14.43
N ASN A 429 -1.77 -5.43 13.15
CA ASN A 429 -2.81 -4.68 12.44
C ASN A 429 -3.42 -5.47 11.27
N ARG A 430 -3.19 -6.78 11.20
CA ARG A 430 -3.78 -7.64 10.17
C ARG A 430 -5.30 -7.77 10.39
N PRO A 431 -6.13 -7.31 9.44
CA PRO A 431 -7.57 -7.45 9.58
C PRO A 431 -8.00 -8.91 9.39
N GLU A 432 -9.04 -9.32 10.12
CA GLU A 432 -9.64 -10.65 10.04
C GLU A 432 -11.02 -10.54 9.39
N GLY A 433 -11.32 -11.37 8.39
CA GLY A 433 -12.65 -11.40 7.78
C GLY A 433 -12.82 -12.46 6.72
N ARG A 434 -14.05 -12.60 6.24
CA ARG A 434 -14.46 -13.55 5.20
C ARG A 434 -14.60 -12.89 3.84
N TYR A 435 -14.79 -11.58 3.81
CA TYR A 435 -14.98 -10.84 2.56
C TYR A 435 -13.96 -9.72 2.47
N VAL A 436 -13.39 -9.53 1.28
CA VAL A 436 -12.49 -8.41 0.99
C VAL A 436 -13.13 -7.54 -0.08
N GLY A 437 -13.42 -6.30 0.28
CA GLY A 437 -13.95 -5.29 -0.62
C GLY A 437 -12.87 -4.37 -1.15
N VAL A 438 -13.02 -3.97 -2.41
CA VAL A 438 -12.23 -2.91 -3.04
C VAL A 438 -13.19 -1.85 -3.55
N ARG A 439 -12.93 -0.60 -3.15
CA ARG A 439 -13.60 0.58 -3.67
C ARG A 439 -12.56 1.49 -4.31
N ILE A 440 -12.85 1.97 -5.52
CA ILE A 440 -11.99 2.92 -6.22
C ILE A 440 -12.79 4.20 -6.42
N THR A 441 -12.22 5.35 -6.04
CA THR A 441 -12.82 6.68 -6.22
C THR A 441 -11.81 7.66 -6.85
N ASP A 442 -12.25 8.91 -7.06
CA ASP A 442 -11.39 10.01 -7.50
C ASP A 442 -10.59 9.68 -8.76
N VAL A 443 -11.24 8.90 -9.63
CA VAL A 443 -10.65 8.40 -10.85
C VAL A 443 -10.46 9.58 -11.80
N SER A 444 -9.24 9.79 -12.25
CA SER A 444 -8.94 10.81 -13.26
C SER A 444 -8.50 10.13 -14.56
N VAL A 445 -8.96 10.64 -15.70
CA VAL A 445 -8.45 10.25 -17.02
C VAL A 445 -7.47 11.30 -17.53
N PHE A 446 -6.44 10.86 -18.23
CA PHE A 446 -5.47 11.75 -18.86
C PHE A 446 -6.07 12.42 -20.10
N GLU A 447 -6.00 13.75 -20.19
CA GLU A 447 -6.38 14.53 -21.37
C GLU A 447 -5.30 14.40 -22.47
N GLY A 448 -5.31 13.31 -23.24
CA GLY A 448 -4.28 13.12 -24.27
C GLY A 448 -4.49 12.00 -25.27
N GLY A 449 -5.69 11.86 -25.84
CA GLY A 449 -5.99 10.82 -26.84
C GLY A 449 -7.49 10.66 -27.05
N TRP A 450 -7.92 9.65 -27.82
CA TRP A 450 -9.35 9.27 -27.92
C TRP A 450 -9.94 9.22 -26.51
N VAL A 451 -11.01 9.99 -26.27
CA VAL A 451 -11.58 10.19 -24.94
C VAL A 451 -12.27 8.91 -24.51
N ASP A 452 -11.50 8.00 -23.94
CA ASP A 452 -12.00 6.81 -23.29
C ASP A 452 -12.30 7.17 -21.82
N ASN A 453 -13.59 7.15 -21.45
CA ASN A 453 -14.05 7.49 -20.11
C ASN A 453 -13.90 6.31 -19.12
N ASN A 454 -13.08 5.31 -19.44
CA ASN A 454 -12.90 4.11 -18.65
C ASN A 454 -11.59 4.16 -17.87
N ALA A 455 -11.59 3.81 -16.59
CA ALA A 455 -10.39 3.37 -15.88
C ALA A 455 -10.28 1.86 -15.87
N ARG A 456 -9.07 1.36 -15.58
CA ARG A 456 -8.70 -0.05 -15.82
C ARG A 456 -7.98 -0.67 -14.64
N ILE A 457 -8.43 -1.86 -14.26
CA ILE A 457 -7.73 -2.73 -13.33
C ILE A 457 -7.38 -4.04 -14.02
N ALA A 458 -6.15 -4.52 -13.82
CA ALA A 458 -5.60 -5.70 -14.48
C ALA A 458 -5.48 -6.88 -13.50
N GLU A 459 -5.13 -6.62 -12.24
CA GLU A 459 -4.89 -7.67 -11.24
C GLU A 459 -5.34 -7.22 -9.85
N ILE A 460 -5.90 -8.14 -9.06
CA ILE A 460 -6.12 -8.00 -7.62
C ILE A 460 -5.63 -9.26 -6.91
N GLY A 461 -4.96 -9.08 -5.78
CA GLY A 461 -4.55 -10.19 -4.92
C GLY A 461 -4.91 -9.96 -3.47
N VAL A 462 -5.27 -11.06 -2.80
CA VAL A 462 -5.46 -11.11 -1.34
C VAL A 462 -4.57 -12.22 -0.80
N TYR A 463 -3.77 -11.90 0.20
CA TYR A 463 -2.81 -12.83 0.80
C TYR A 463 -2.95 -12.82 2.30
N GLY A 464 -2.82 -13.99 2.91
CA GLY A 464 -3.06 -14.14 4.33
C GLY A 464 -3.00 -15.57 4.80
N GLU A 465 -3.48 -15.76 6.01
CA GLU A 465 -3.61 -17.07 6.65
C GLU A 465 -5.09 -17.37 6.88
N GLN A 466 -5.57 -18.47 6.29
CA GLN A 466 -6.90 -19.00 6.58
C GLN A 466 -6.89 -19.56 7.99
N MET A 467 -7.86 -19.12 8.80
CA MET A 467 -8.03 -19.55 10.16
C MET A 467 -9.15 -20.58 10.23
N GLN A 468 -9.00 -21.60 11.07
CA GLN A 468 -10.12 -22.48 11.38
C GLN A 468 -11.24 -21.66 12.03
N ALA A 469 -12.45 -21.74 11.49
CA ALA A 469 -13.63 -21.12 12.07
C ALA A 469 -14.72 -22.15 12.39
N PHE A 470 -15.56 -21.80 13.36
CA PHE A 470 -16.76 -22.54 13.73
C PHE A 470 -18.00 -21.71 13.45
N SER A 471 -19.07 -22.40 13.05
CA SER A 471 -20.35 -21.80 12.73
C SER A 471 -21.26 -21.73 13.95
N ILE A 472 -21.83 -20.56 14.19
CA ILE A 472 -22.89 -20.34 15.17
C ILE A 472 -24.16 -19.99 14.41
N THR A 473 -25.17 -20.86 14.45
CA THR A 473 -26.46 -20.59 13.81
C THR A 473 -27.39 -19.88 14.80
N ALA A 474 -27.71 -18.62 14.52
CA ALA A 474 -28.54 -17.77 15.36
C ALA A 474 -29.94 -17.57 14.76
N ALA A 475 -30.96 -17.83 15.55
CA ALA A 475 -32.37 -17.66 15.17
C ALA A 475 -33.18 -16.96 16.26
N ALA A 476 -34.23 -16.26 15.84
CA ALA A 476 -35.22 -15.63 16.72
C ALA A 476 -36.61 -16.05 16.28
N GLY A 477 -37.48 -16.37 17.24
CA GLY A 477 -38.91 -16.57 17.03
C GLY A 477 -39.66 -15.25 16.84
N GLU A 478 -40.98 -15.34 16.65
CA GLU A 478 -41.87 -14.18 16.55
C GLU A 478 -41.84 -13.34 17.84
N GLY A 479 -41.93 -12.01 17.71
CA GLY A 479 -41.96 -11.07 18.84
C GLY A 479 -40.60 -10.50 19.25
N GLY A 480 -39.57 -10.69 18.45
CA GLY A 480 -38.28 -10.04 18.65
C GLY A 480 -37.23 -10.43 17.63
N SER A 481 -35.98 -10.07 17.91
CA SER A 481 -34.83 -10.26 17.01
C SER A 481 -33.57 -10.69 17.77
N ILE A 482 -32.64 -11.33 17.02
CA ILE A 482 -31.28 -11.64 17.46
C ILE A 482 -30.29 -11.02 16.47
N SER A 483 -29.20 -10.44 16.96
CA SER A 483 -28.15 -9.84 16.13
C SER A 483 -26.75 -10.19 16.66
N PRO A 484 -25.84 -10.73 15.83
CA PRO A 484 -26.07 -11.13 14.43
C PRO A 484 -27.04 -12.32 14.30
N SER A 485 -27.77 -12.40 13.18
CA SER A 485 -28.69 -13.52 12.87
C SER A 485 -28.13 -14.43 11.77
N GLY A 486 -28.73 -15.62 11.61
CA GLY A 486 -28.31 -16.60 10.62
C GLY A 486 -27.01 -17.31 11.00
N THR A 487 -26.25 -17.78 10.01
CA THR A 487 -24.97 -18.46 10.24
C THR A 487 -23.85 -17.43 10.41
N VAL A 488 -23.21 -17.45 11.57
CA VAL A 488 -22.09 -16.57 11.93
C VAL A 488 -20.84 -17.42 12.07
N LEU A 489 -19.80 -17.13 11.29
CA LEU A 489 -18.49 -17.77 11.49
C LEU A 489 -17.70 -17.04 12.57
N VAL A 490 -17.04 -17.80 13.44
CA VAL A 490 -16.18 -17.29 14.51
C VAL A 490 -14.85 -18.04 14.47
N PRO A 491 -13.69 -17.36 14.42
CA PRO A 491 -12.41 -18.04 14.43
C PRO A 491 -12.21 -18.85 15.71
N GLU A 492 -11.50 -19.96 15.62
CA GLU A 492 -11.19 -20.82 16.75
C GLU A 492 -10.56 -20.01 17.90
N GLY A 493 -11.11 -20.20 19.10
CA GLY A 493 -10.67 -19.55 20.32
C GLY A 493 -11.11 -18.09 20.50
N LYS A 494 -11.77 -17.47 19.51
CA LYS A 494 -12.34 -16.13 19.65
C LYS A 494 -13.69 -16.18 20.37
N SER A 495 -14.18 -15.01 20.78
CA SER A 495 -15.50 -14.83 21.41
C SER A 495 -16.43 -14.06 20.49
N LYS A 496 -17.74 -14.34 20.55
CA LYS A 496 -18.78 -13.63 19.79
C LYS A 496 -19.96 -13.26 20.67
N THR A 497 -20.42 -12.02 20.55
CA THR A 497 -21.58 -11.51 21.28
C THR A 497 -22.81 -11.48 20.40
N PHE A 498 -23.93 -11.97 20.93
CA PHE A 498 -25.27 -11.89 20.35
C PHE A 498 -26.13 -10.99 21.23
N THR A 499 -26.84 -10.06 20.61
CA THR A 499 -27.81 -9.17 21.26
C THR A 499 -29.22 -9.62 20.88
N ILE A 500 -30.07 -9.81 21.88
CA ILE A 500 -31.46 -10.23 21.74
C ILE A 500 -32.34 -9.05 22.12
N THR A 501 -33.22 -8.63 21.22
CA THR A 501 -34.08 -7.45 21.39
C THR A 501 -35.54 -7.86 21.19
N PRO A 502 -36.37 -7.86 22.25
CA PRO A 502 -37.82 -8.02 22.11
C PRO A 502 -38.44 -6.86 21.33
N ASP A 503 -39.50 -7.16 20.58
CA ASP A 503 -40.35 -6.14 19.97
C ASP A 503 -41.26 -5.49 21.04
N ASP A 504 -41.83 -4.33 20.70
CA ASP A 504 -42.78 -3.65 21.59
C ASP A 504 -43.97 -4.58 21.92
N GLY A 505 -44.25 -4.75 23.22
CA GLY A 505 -45.32 -5.64 23.71
C GLY A 505 -44.90 -7.10 23.89
N TYR A 506 -43.60 -7.41 23.74
CA TYR A 506 -43.01 -8.71 24.03
C TYR A 506 -41.93 -8.63 25.10
N GLU A 507 -41.62 -9.78 25.71
CA GLU A 507 -40.40 -10.01 26.50
C GLU A 507 -39.74 -11.30 26.06
N VAL A 508 -38.44 -11.45 26.34
CA VAL A 508 -37.72 -12.70 26.12
C VAL A 508 -38.37 -13.79 26.97
N ASP A 509 -38.79 -14.88 26.33
CA ASP A 509 -39.31 -16.05 27.03
C ASP A 509 -38.17 -16.98 27.44
N ALA A 510 -37.39 -17.44 26.45
CA ALA A 510 -36.20 -18.26 26.67
C ALA A 510 -35.12 -17.96 25.61
N VAL A 511 -33.88 -18.23 25.97
CA VAL A 511 -32.77 -18.32 25.01
C VAL A 511 -32.09 -19.65 25.21
N GLU A 512 -31.95 -20.43 24.15
CA GLU A 512 -31.33 -21.75 24.18
C GLU A 512 -30.04 -21.75 23.36
N VAL A 513 -28.99 -22.33 23.92
CA VAL A 513 -27.73 -22.62 23.22
C VAL A 513 -27.58 -24.13 23.14
N ASP A 514 -27.50 -24.66 21.92
CA ASP A 514 -27.46 -26.10 21.65
C ASP A 514 -28.59 -26.91 22.33
N GLY A 515 -29.74 -26.26 22.49
CA GLY A 515 -30.94 -26.81 23.13
C GLY A 515 -30.96 -26.71 24.66
N GLU A 516 -29.96 -26.07 25.28
CA GLU A 516 -29.94 -25.80 26.71
C GLU A 516 -30.24 -24.32 27.00
N GLU A 517 -31.18 -24.06 27.91
CA GLU A 517 -31.57 -22.69 28.29
C GLU A 517 -30.43 -21.94 29.00
N VAL A 518 -30.15 -20.72 28.55
CA VAL A 518 -29.11 -19.84 29.07
C VAL A 518 -29.69 -18.52 29.57
N GLN A 519 -28.94 -17.85 30.45
CA GLN A 519 -29.32 -16.53 30.97
C GLN A 519 -28.62 -15.42 30.18
N LEU A 520 -29.37 -14.39 29.83
CA LEU A 520 -28.84 -13.18 29.21
C LEU A 520 -28.29 -12.21 30.27
N THR A 521 -27.26 -11.47 29.92
CA THR A 521 -26.80 -10.31 30.68
C THR A 521 -27.02 -9.06 29.83
N ASP A 522 -27.85 -8.13 30.31
CA ASP A 522 -28.19 -6.88 29.60
C ASP A 522 -28.67 -7.11 28.14
N GLY A 523 -29.52 -8.12 27.94
CA GLY A 523 -30.03 -8.50 26.61
C GLY A 523 -28.99 -9.17 25.70
N LYS A 524 -27.86 -9.64 26.25
CA LYS A 524 -26.76 -10.21 25.47
C LYS A 524 -26.35 -11.60 25.95
N TYR A 525 -25.89 -12.41 25.01
CA TYR A 525 -25.19 -13.66 25.24
C TYR A 525 -23.81 -13.62 24.59
N VAL A 526 -22.78 -14.14 25.27
CA VAL A 526 -21.41 -14.17 24.75
C VAL A 526 -20.93 -15.61 24.67
N PHE A 527 -20.73 -16.11 23.46
CA PHE A 527 -19.92 -17.30 23.25
C PHE A 527 -18.47 -16.93 23.51
N ASN A 528 -17.84 -17.60 24.47
CA ASN A 528 -16.44 -17.37 24.81
C ASN A 528 -15.59 -18.53 24.33
N ASN A 529 -14.44 -18.23 23.73
CA ASN A 529 -13.49 -19.25 23.28
C ASN A 529 -14.18 -20.36 22.47
N VAL A 530 -14.70 -20.00 21.29
CA VAL A 530 -15.45 -20.93 20.43
C VAL A 530 -14.51 -22.02 19.92
N GLN A 531 -14.91 -23.28 20.10
CA GLN A 531 -14.10 -24.47 19.80
C GLN A 531 -14.87 -25.54 19.01
N ALA A 532 -16.14 -25.26 18.71
CA ALA A 532 -17.03 -26.14 17.96
C ALA A 532 -18.18 -25.32 17.39
N ASP A 533 -18.85 -25.87 16.38
CA ASP A 533 -20.12 -25.34 15.87
C ASP A 533 -21.16 -25.30 16.99
N ALA A 534 -22.03 -24.30 16.97
CA ALA A 534 -23.09 -24.12 17.95
C ALA A 534 -24.36 -23.51 17.35
N THR A 535 -25.42 -23.50 18.13
CA THR A 535 -26.71 -22.88 17.81
C THR A 535 -27.15 -21.98 18.96
N ILE A 536 -27.81 -20.87 18.63
CA ILE A 536 -28.49 -20.01 19.60
C ILE A 536 -29.87 -19.64 19.08
N THR A 537 -30.92 -19.90 19.87
CA THR A 537 -32.30 -19.58 19.51
C THR A 537 -32.95 -18.76 20.62
N ALA A 538 -33.54 -17.63 20.26
CA ALA A 538 -34.33 -16.81 21.18
C ALA A 538 -35.83 -16.94 20.90
N THR A 539 -36.64 -17.11 21.94
CA THR A 539 -38.11 -17.09 21.86
C THR A 539 -38.66 -15.95 22.71
N PHE A 540 -39.84 -15.46 22.34
CA PHE A 540 -40.48 -14.31 22.97
C PHE A 540 -41.92 -14.64 23.36
N LYS A 541 -42.41 -13.97 24.40
CA LYS A 541 -43.82 -14.04 24.82
C LYS A 541 -44.40 -12.65 24.96
N ILE A 542 -45.70 -12.53 24.72
CA ILE A 542 -46.44 -11.27 24.82
C ILE A 542 -46.47 -10.82 26.30
N THR A 543 -46.13 -9.54 26.55
CA THR A 543 -46.17 -8.92 27.89
C THR A 543 -47.51 -8.27 28.22
N VAL A 544 -48.40 -8.11 27.24
CA VAL A 544 -49.76 -7.62 27.49
C VAL A 544 -50.62 -8.77 28.03
N PRO A 545 -51.09 -8.72 29.29
CA PRO A 545 -51.96 -9.76 29.80
C PRO A 545 -53.29 -9.72 29.03
N LEU A 546 -53.65 -10.85 28.42
CA LEU A 546 -55.03 -11.11 28.02
C LEU A 546 -55.88 -11.09 29.30
N ILE A 547 -56.64 -10.03 29.53
CA ILE A 547 -57.70 -10.05 30.53
C ILE A 547 -58.89 -10.77 29.88
N GLU A 548 -59.00 -12.08 30.08
CA GLU A 548 -60.27 -12.76 29.85
C GLU A 548 -61.26 -12.28 30.92
N ASP A 549 -62.04 -11.25 30.61
CA ASP A 549 -63.20 -10.91 31.41
C ASP A 549 -64.34 -11.87 31.03
N THR A 550 -64.49 -12.93 31.82
CA THR A 550 -65.55 -13.94 31.63
C THR A 550 -66.95 -13.45 32.00
N ASP A 551 -67.08 -12.23 32.56
CA ASP A 551 -68.38 -11.64 32.92
C ASP A 551 -68.97 -10.74 31.82
N ILE A 552 -68.36 -10.71 30.63
CA ILE A 552 -68.90 -10.00 29.47
C ILE A 552 -70.07 -10.79 28.87
N THR A 553 -71.29 -10.32 29.15
CA THR A 553 -72.53 -10.84 28.56
C THR A 553 -72.96 -10.01 27.35
N ALA A 554 -73.81 -10.57 26.48
CA ALA A 554 -74.40 -9.83 25.36
C ALA A 554 -75.12 -8.53 25.77
N SER A 555 -75.64 -8.45 27.01
CA SER A 555 -76.23 -7.22 27.54
C SER A 555 -75.18 -6.15 27.85
N ASN A 556 -74.01 -6.54 28.38
CA ASN A 556 -72.96 -5.60 28.74
C ASN A 556 -72.22 -5.05 27.50
N ILE A 557 -72.08 -5.87 26.44
CA ILE A 557 -71.51 -5.44 25.14
C ILE A 557 -72.37 -4.32 24.53
N SER A 558 -73.69 -4.50 24.52
CA SER A 558 -74.64 -3.51 23.98
C SER A 558 -74.67 -2.20 24.78
N GLU A 559 -74.37 -2.23 26.09
CA GLU A 559 -74.31 -1.04 26.95
C GLU A 559 -72.99 -0.26 26.77
N SER A 560 -71.89 -0.93 26.41
CA SER A 560 -70.57 -0.30 26.14
C SER A 560 -70.46 0.43 24.80
N HIS A 561 -71.52 0.38 23.98
CA HIS A 561 -71.56 0.92 22.63
C HIS A 561 -71.18 2.41 22.53
N ASP A 562 -71.55 3.22 23.51
CA ASP A 562 -71.30 4.67 23.44
C ASP A 562 -69.83 5.03 23.68
N ASP A 563 -69.05 4.14 24.29
CA ASP A 563 -67.62 4.32 24.54
C ASP A 563 -66.74 3.64 23.47
N ASN A 564 -67.35 2.96 22.49
CA ASN A 564 -66.60 2.31 21.43
C ASN A 564 -66.04 3.32 20.41
N LEU A 565 -64.71 3.50 20.42
CA LEU A 565 -63.99 4.42 19.54
C LEU A 565 -64.08 4.06 18.05
N ILE A 566 -64.41 2.80 17.72
CA ILE A 566 -64.59 2.33 16.34
C ILE A 566 -66.06 2.18 15.91
N LYS A 567 -66.98 2.67 16.73
CA LYS A 567 -68.42 2.69 16.41
C LYS A 567 -68.68 3.36 15.07
N ASP A 568 -69.56 2.74 14.27
CA ASP A 568 -69.96 3.20 12.94
C ASP A 568 -68.80 3.33 11.93
N LEU A 569 -67.60 2.85 12.27
CA LEU A 569 -66.48 2.78 11.33
C LEU A 569 -66.58 1.49 10.54
N LEU A 570 -66.28 1.60 9.24
CA LEU A 570 -66.09 0.45 8.38
C LEU A 570 -64.62 0.00 8.50
N PRO A 571 -64.37 -1.28 8.78
CA PRO A 571 -63.02 -1.81 8.74
C PRO A 571 -62.49 -1.82 7.30
N TYR A 572 -61.19 -1.59 7.18
CA TYR A 572 -60.41 -2.04 6.03
C TYR A 572 -59.88 -3.45 6.31
N PHE A 573 -60.07 -4.35 5.36
CA PHE A 573 -59.70 -5.75 5.47
C PHE A 573 -58.44 -6.02 4.67
N THR A 574 -57.44 -6.63 5.29
CA THR A 574 -56.30 -7.24 4.58
C THR A 574 -56.23 -8.72 4.88
N GLY A 575 -56.16 -9.56 3.84
CA GLY A 575 -56.18 -11.02 3.94
C GLY A 575 -57.37 -11.66 3.20
N VAL A 576 -57.43 -13.00 3.18
CA VAL A 576 -58.48 -13.76 2.49
C VAL A 576 -59.65 -14.03 3.46
N HIS A 577 -60.83 -13.49 3.18
CA HIS A 577 -62.08 -13.79 3.91
C HIS A 577 -63.14 -14.39 2.98
N THR A 578 -64.04 -15.23 3.50
CA THR A 578 -65.07 -15.91 2.68
C THR A 578 -66.38 -15.14 2.58
N GLY A 579 -66.60 -14.17 3.46
CA GLY A 579 -67.81 -13.34 3.46
C GLY A 579 -68.01 -12.61 4.78
N ILE A 580 -68.98 -11.69 4.79
CA ILE A 580 -69.52 -11.03 5.98
C ILE A 580 -71.01 -11.33 5.97
N ASP A 581 -71.53 -11.91 7.05
CA ASP A 581 -72.96 -12.04 7.26
C ASP A 581 -73.41 -10.87 8.16
N GLY A 582 -74.35 -10.06 7.67
CA GLY A 582 -74.72 -8.77 8.29
C GLY A 582 -73.98 -7.55 7.73
N SER A 583 -74.21 -6.39 8.34
CA SER A 583 -73.51 -5.14 7.98
C SER A 583 -72.20 -5.02 8.76
N PRO A 584 -71.07 -4.61 8.16
CA PRO A 584 -69.82 -4.39 8.89
C PRO A 584 -69.91 -3.36 10.02
N ALA A 585 -70.89 -2.44 9.96
CA ALA A 585 -71.17 -1.50 11.04
C ALA A 585 -71.81 -2.19 12.27
N GLU A 586 -72.52 -3.31 12.08
CA GLU A 586 -73.11 -4.11 13.15
C GLU A 586 -72.04 -4.84 13.99
N LEU A 587 -70.82 -4.95 13.47
CA LEU A 587 -69.68 -5.53 14.20
C LEU A 587 -69.12 -4.55 15.25
N THR A 588 -69.30 -3.25 15.06
CA THR A 588 -68.72 -2.21 15.93
C THR A 588 -69.75 -1.49 16.79
N ASP A 589 -71.05 -1.64 16.51
CA ASP A 589 -72.12 -1.05 17.30
C ASP A 589 -72.61 -1.95 18.47
N GLY A 590 -72.04 -3.16 18.59
CA GLY A 590 -72.42 -4.16 19.59
C GLY A 590 -73.73 -4.89 19.28
N ILE A 591 -74.46 -4.51 18.22
CA ILE A 591 -75.71 -5.13 17.78
C ILE A 591 -75.44 -6.52 17.19
N GLY A 592 -74.28 -6.72 16.57
CA GLY A 592 -73.86 -7.99 15.97
C GLY A 592 -73.96 -9.20 16.91
N ALA A 593 -73.75 -9.01 18.21
CA ALA A 593 -73.93 -10.05 19.23
C ALA A 593 -75.39 -10.52 19.38
N THR A 594 -76.37 -9.73 18.92
CA THR A 594 -77.80 -10.04 18.96
C THR A 594 -78.39 -10.39 17.60
N THR A 595 -77.77 -9.92 16.51
CA THR A 595 -78.20 -10.18 15.11
C THR A 595 -77.41 -11.31 14.45
N ASN A 596 -76.39 -11.85 15.13
CA ASN A 596 -75.47 -12.86 14.62
C ASN A 596 -74.64 -12.35 13.42
N ALA A 597 -74.37 -11.04 13.35
CA ALA A 597 -73.46 -10.50 12.36
C ALA A 597 -72.03 -10.96 12.68
N HIS A 598 -71.33 -11.51 11.69
CA HIS A 598 -70.00 -12.10 11.86
C HIS A 598 -69.20 -12.03 10.57
N VAL A 599 -67.89 -12.21 10.71
CA VAL A 599 -66.95 -12.30 9.58
C VAL A 599 -66.41 -13.72 9.54
N ASP A 600 -66.46 -14.34 8.36
CA ASP A 600 -65.97 -15.70 8.15
C ASP A 600 -64.53 -15.70 7.58
N PHE A 601 -63.68 -16.55 8.16
CA PHE A 601 -62.25 -16.68 7.80
C PHE A 601 -61.88 -18.13 7.46
N TYR A 602 -60.89 -18.32 6.59
CA TYR A 602 -60.27 -19.62 6.35
C TYR A 602 -59.28 -19.95 7.47
N THR A 603 -59.42 -21.13 8.09
CA THR A 603 -58.51 -21.60 9.16
C THR A 603 -57.43 -22.59 8.65
N SER A 604 -57.30 -22.77 7.33
CA SER A 604 -56.55 -23.89 6.74
C SER A 604 -55.16 -23.57 6.17
N LEU A 605 -54.63 -22.36 6.36
CA LEU A 605 -53.26 -22.00 5.98
C LEU A 605 -52.55 -21.46 7.21
N SER A 606 -51.42 -22.06 7.57
CA SER A 606 -50.68 -21.80 8.82
C SER A 606 -50.07 -20.41 8.94
N ASP A 607 -50.15 -19.59 7.88
CA ASP A 607 -49.35 -18.37 7.73
C ASP A 607 -50.20 -17.14 7.33
N ASP A 608 -51.52 -17.24 7.26
CA ASP A 608 -52.39 -16.10 6.89
C ASP A 608 -52.92 -15.39 8.14
N PHE A 609 -52.34 -14.23 8.47
CA PHE A 609 -52.96 -13.27 9.38
C PHE A 609 -54.06 -12.50 8.63
N PHE A 610 -55.20 -12.30 9.30
CA PHE A 610 -56.23 -11.36 8.84
C PHE A 610 -56.20 -10.11 9.72
N THR A 611 -56.18 -8.95 9.09
CA THR A 611 -56.13 -7.67 9.80
C THR A 611 -57.41 -6.88 9.57
N LEU A 612 -58.03 -6.47 10.68
CA LEU A 612 -59.07 -5.45 10.73
C LEU A 612 -58.40 -4.11 11.04
N VAL A 613 -58.42 -3.18 10.09
CA VAL A 613 -57.88 -1.84 10.27
C VAL A 613 -59.04 -0.85 10.37
N TYR A 614 -59.10 -0.09 11.48
CA TYR A 614 -60.06 0.99 11.67
C TYR A 614 -59.32 2.33 11.71
N ASP A 615 -59.81 3.31 10.94
CA ASP A 615 -59.25 4.66 10.96
C ASP A 615 -59.87 5.48 12.11
N LEU A 616 -59.14 5.55 13.22
CA LEU A 616 -59.59 6.28 14.41
C LEU A 616 -59.67 7.78 14.11
N ARG A 617 -60.82 8.39 14.41
CA ARG A 617 -61.11 9.80 14.08
C ARG A 617 -60.25 10.82 14.84
N ALA A 618 -59.47 10.40 15.84
CA ALA A 618 -58.56 11.24 16.62
C ALA A 618 -57.42 10.42 17.24
N THR A 619 -56.27 11.05 17.51
CA THR A 619 -55.19 10.48 18.33
C THR A 619 -55.71 10.28 19.76
N THR A 620 -56.06 9.04 20.09
CA THR A 620 -56.67 8.65 21.37
C THR A 620 -55.93 7.43 21.90
N THR A 621 -55.71 7.39 23.22
CA THR A 621 -55.15 6.21 23.89
C THR A 621 -56.19 5.11 23.90
N ILE A 622 -55.82 3.91 23.45
CA ILE A 622 -56.69 2.74 23.48
C ILE A 622 -56.46 2.05 24.83
N ASP A 623 -57.48 2.08 25.69
CA ASP A 623 -57.39 1.48 27.03
C ASP A 623 -57.68 -0.03 27.01
N ALA A 624 -58.48 -0.51 26.07
CA ALA A 624 -58.83 -1.93 25.91
C ALA A 624 -59.31 -2.24 24.48
N LEU A 625 -59.15 -3.50 24.05
CA LEU A 625 -59.79 -4.06 22.86
C LEU A 625 -60.72 -5.20 23.28
N LEU A 626 -61.98 -5.16 22.83
CA LEU A 626 -62.95 -6.22 23.09
C LEU A 626 -63.26 -6.96 21.78
N CYS A 627 -63.04 -8.28 21.78
CA CYS A 627 -63.46 -9.18 20.70
C CYS A 627 -64.42 -10.23 21.26
N ALA A 628 -65.55 -10.44 20.57
CA ALA A 628 -66.56 -11.41 20.97
C ALA A 628 -66.97 -12.26 19.75
N GLY A 629 -67.16 -13.57 19.95
CA GLY A 629 -67.57 -14.52 18.91
C GLY A 629 -68.46 -15.65 19.46
N PRO A 630 -69.25 -16.32 18.60
CA PRO A 630 -70.27 -17.28 19.04
C PRO A 630 -69.73 -18.59 19.64
N ASN A 631 -68.41 -18.83 19.63
CA ASN A 631 -67.70 -19.85 20.41
C ASN A 631 -66.21 -19.51 20.38
N ILE A 632 -65.68 -18.83 21.40
CA ILE A 632 -64.23 -18.67 21.56
C ILE A 632 -63.71 -19.99 22.14
N LEU A 633 -63.51 -20.99 21.29
CA LEU A 633 -62.67 -22.15 21.57
C LEU A 633 -61.50 -22.08 20.59
N ALA A 634 -60.39 -21.52 21.11
CA ALA A 634 -59.03 -21.51 20.58
C ALA A 634 -58.85 -20.98 19.15
#